data_AF-A0A1X1EUI4-F1
#
_entry.id   AF-A0A1X1EUI4-F1
#
_cell.length_a   1.000
_cell.length_b   1.000
_cell.length_c   1.000
_cell.angle_alpha   90.00
_cell.angle_beta   90.00
_cell.angle_gamma   90.00
#
_symmetry.space_group_name_H-M   'P 1'
#
loop_
_entity.id
_entity.type
_entity.pdbx_description
1 polymer ?
#
loop_
_entity_poly.entity_id
_entity_poly.type
_entity_poly.pdbx_seq_one_letter_code
_entity_poly.pdbx_strand_id
1 'polypeptide(L)'
;MKTCGIMLLCALLVGCDQPNDTQLRLDASRQLQRTIDVNPLRASCEHIARGREWLTQRTLEKLEAKGCQNVLRSATETNFIHAEVYRHTMTVVCGAIDGKSFTGTDLPRRFIYSPEEKALVLEPMSEQDKTRFEGRKTLQQLQDDFNRQQQQYCQ
;
A
#
# COMPACT_ATOMS: atom_id res chain seq x y z
N MET A 1 -36.73 -2.25 -55.48
CA MET A 1 -36.54 -1.13 -54.54
C MET A 1 -35.77 -1.63 -53.33
N LYS A 2 -34.60 -1.02 -53.08
CA LYS A 2 -33.92 -0.76 -51.79
C LYS A 2 -33.54 -1.93 -50.87
N THR A 3 -32.25 -2.27 -50.98
CA THR A 3 -31.27 -2.60 -49.93
C THR A 3 -31.59 -2.14 -48.51
N CYS A 4 -31.35 -3.02 -47.53
CA CYS A 4 -30.70 -2.78 -46.22
C CYS A 4 -30.56 -4.17 -45.58
N GLY A 5 -29.39 -4.67 -45.23
CA GLY A 5 -28.20 -3.98 -44.76
C GLY A 5 -27.71 -4.83 -43.60
N ILE A 6 -26.76 -5.70 -43.93
CA ILE A 6 -25.99 -6.55 -43.04
C ILE A 6 -25.58 -5.74 -41.79
N MET A 7 -26.15 -6.03 -40.61
CA MET A 7 -25.60 -5.57 -39.33
C MET A 7 -24.39 -6.44 -38.98
N LEU A 8 -23.28 -6.13 -39.64
CA LEU A 8 -21.94 -6.48 -39.22
C LEU A 8 -21.49 -5.45 -38.16
N LEU A 9 -20.75 -5.95 -37.17
CA LEU A 9 -19.75 -5.22 -36.38
C LEU A 9 -20.26 -4.18 -35.36
N CYS A 10 -20.59 -4.65 -34.15
CA CYS A 10 -20.48 -3.87 -32.92
C CYS A 10 -19.82 -4.68 -31.77
N ALA A 11 -18.82 -5.51 -32.09
CA ALA A 11 -18.10 -6.33 -31.10
C ALA A 11 -16.56 -6.19 -31.18
N LEU A 12 -16.04 -5.05 -31.63
CA LEU A 12 -14.58 -4.81 -31.71
C LEU A 12 -14.12 -3.48 -31.08
N LEU A 13 -14.89 -2.91 -30.15
CA LEU A 13 -14.47 -1.74 -29.36
C LEU A 13 -14.46 -2.01 -27.85
N VAL A 14 -14.17 -3.24 -27.43
CA VAL A 14 -13.53 -3.45 -26.12
C VAL A 14 -12.03 -3.26 -26.36
N GLY A 15 -11.65 -2.01 -26.67
CA GLY A 15 -10.26 -1.62 -26.62
C GLY A 15 -9.81 -1.82 -25.18
N CYS A 16 -8.85 -2.73 -25.00
CA CYS A 16 -8.14 -2.91 -23.74
C CYS A 16 -7.45 -1.60 -23.38
N ASP A 17 -8.18 -0.68 -22.73
CA ASP A 17 -7.63 0.58 -22.25
C ASP A 17 -6.81 0.23 -21.00
N GLN A 18 -5.57 -0.24 -21.23
CA GLN A 18 -4.63 -0.46 -20.14
C GLN A 18 -4.43 0.89 -19.43
N PRO A 19 -4.62 0.95 -18.11
CA PRO A 19 -4.49 2.20 -17.38
C PRO A 19 -3.09 2.77 -17.60
N ASN A 20 -3.05 4.07 -17.88
CA ASN A 20 -1.78 4.78 -18.09
C ASN A 20 -1.00 4.90 -16.76
N ASP A 21 0.29 5.23 -16.84
CA ASP A 21 1.18 5.29 -15.68
C ASP A 21 0.67 6.24 -14.58
N THR A 22 0.08 7.36 -14.98
CA THR A 22 -0.49 8.33 -14.05
C THR A 22 -1.66 7.74 -13.28
N GLN A 23 -2.58 7.06 -13.97
CA GLN A 23 -3.73 6.38 -13.34
C GLN A 23 -3.26 5.29 -12.38
N LEU A 24 -2.27 4.48 -12.80
CA LEU A 24 -1.70 3.42 -11.98
C LEU A 24 -1.07 3.96 -10.68
N ARG A 25 -0.31 5.05 -10.77
CA ARG A 25 0.27 5.72 -9.59
C ARG A 25 -0.79 6.32 -8.68
N LEU A 26 -1.84 6.93 -9.24
CA LEU A 26 -2.96 7.46 -8.46
C LEU A 26 -3.72 6.35 -7.73
N ASP A 27 -3.93 5.21 -8.38
CA ASP A 27 -4.56 4.05 -7.75
C ASP A 27 -3.67 3.46 -6.65
N ALA A 28 -2.34 3.42 -6.86
CA ALA A 28 -1.39 3.07 -5.82
C ALA A 28 -1.51 4.02 -4.61
N SER A 29 -1.61 5.34 -4.80
CA SER A 29 -1.83 6.30 -3.71
C SER A 29 -3.12 6.04 -2.94
N ARG A 30 -4.22 5.78 -3.65
CA ARG A 30 -5.52 5.47 -3.01
C ARG A 30 -5.47 4.19 -2.20
N GLN A 31 -4.77 3.18 -2.71
CA GLN A 31 -4.61 1.92 -2.01
C GLN A 31 -3.65 2.03 -0.84
N LEU A 32 -2.59 2.85 -0.94
CA LEU A 32 -1.73 3.16 0.19
C LEU A 32 -2.55 3.77 1.33
N GLN A 33 -3.38 4.77 1.02
CA GLN A 33 -4.26 5.39 2.00
C GLN A 33 -5.15 4.34 2.67
N ARG A 34 -5.80 3.48 1.89
CA ARG A 34 -6.63 2.39 2.44
C ARG A 34 -5.83 1.43 3.30
N THR A 35 -4.65 0.99 2.88
CA THR A 35 -3.78 0.08 3.63
C THR A 35 -3.37 0.69 4.98
N ILE A 36 -3.06 1.99 5.02
CA ILE A 36 -2.79 2.71 6.28
C ILE A 36 -4.07 2.77 7.13
N ASP A 37 -5.19 3.12 6.50
CA ASP A 37 -6.45 3.37 7.22
C ASP A 37 -7.03 2.12 7.88
N VAL A 38 -6.89 0.96 7.25
CA VAL A 38 -7.42 -0.33 7.74
C VAL A 38 -6.44 -1.09 8.64
N ASN A 39 -5.27 -0.52 8.96
CA ASN A 39 -4.33 -1.17 9.87
C ASN A 39 -5.00 -1.40 11.25
N PRO A 40 -5.06 -2.65 11.74
CA PRO A 40 -5.82 -2.98 12.95
C PRO A 40 -5.30 -2.30 14.22
N LEU A 41 -4.00 -1.96 14.27
CA LEU A 41 -3.40 -1.29 15.42
C LEU A 41 -3.62 0.23 15.40
N ARG A 42 -3.89 0.81 14.23
CA ARG A 42 -4.00 2.27 14.05
C ARG A 42 -5.05 2.88 14.97
N ALA A 43 -6.24 2.30 15.06
CA ALA A 43 -7.31 2.82 15.92
C ALA A 43 -6.90 2.84 17.41
N SER A 44 -6.17 1.82 17.87
CA SER A 44 -5.65 1.79 19.25
C SER A 44 -4.57 2.85 19.46
N CYS A 45 -3.67 3.05 18.50
CA CYS A 45 -2.62 4.05 18.60
C CYS A 45 -3.21 5.47 18.59
N GLU A 46 -4.18 5.73 17.71
CA GLU A 46 -4.91 7.00 17.66
C GLU A 46 -5.64 7.29 18.97
N HIS A 47 -6.27 6.30 19.58
CA HIS A 47 -6.94 6.47 20.88
C HIS A 47 -5.96 6.89 22.00
N ILE A 48 -4.72 6.38 21.97
CA ILE A 48 -3.69 6.74 22.94
C ILE A 48 -3.13 8.15 22.66
N ALA A 49 -2.84 8.47 21.39
CA ALA A 49 -2.29 9.75 20.97
C ALA A 49 -3.32 10.90 21.09
N ARG A 50 -4.61 10.60 20.90
CA ARG A 50 -5.73 11.55 20.95
C ARG A 50 -5.59 12.72 19.97
N GLY A 51 -5.11 12.47 18.76
CA GLY A 51 -4.88 13.51 17.75
C GLY A 51 -3.87 14.59 18.15
N ARG A 52 -3.04 14.36 19.17
CA ARG A 52 -2.04 15.33 19.63
C ARG A 52 -0.78 15.25 18.79
N GLU A 53 -0.33 16.41 18.34
CA GLU A 53 0.97 16.55 17.66
C GLU A 53 2.14 16.40 18.65
N TRP A 54 1.98 16.91 19.88
CA TRP A 54 2.98 16.86 20.93
C TRP A 54 2.59 15.86 22.02
N LEU A 55 3.44 14.86 22.25
CA LEU A 55 3.19 13.76 23.18
C LEU A 55 4.03 13.92 24.44
N THR A 56 3.41 13.66 25.59
CA THR A 56 4.15 13.56 26.86
C THR A 56 4.92 12.25 26.90
N GLN A 57 6.01 12.20 27.69
CA GLN A 57 6.81 10.99 27.88
C GLN A 57 5.95 9.76 28.24
N ARG A 58 5.01 9.93 29.18
CA ARG A 58 4.06 8.87 29.58
C ARG A 58 3.17 8.38 28.44
N THR A 59 2.85 9.24 27.47
CA THR A 59 2.04 8.86 26.30
C THR A 59 2.90 8.10 25.29
N LEU A 60 4.14 8.53 25.08
CA LEU A 60 5.13 7.83 24.25
C LEU A 60 5.36 6.40 24.75
N GLU A 61 5.62 6.22 26.04
CA GLU A 61 5.82 4.89 26.65
C GLU A 61 4.61 3.97 26.44
N LYS A 62 3.39 4.51 26.51
CA LYS A 62 2.16 3.74 26.24
C LYS A 62 2.03 3.35 24.77
N LEU A 63 2.44 4.22 23.85
CA LEU A 63 2.43 3.95 22.42
C LEU A 63 3.47 2.89 22.07
N GLU A 64 4.69 2.99 22.60
CA GLU A 64 5.77 2.03 22.42
C GLU A 64 5.39 0.64 22.95
N ALA A 65 4.77 0.57 24.14
CA ALA A 65 4.26 -0.67 24.71
C ALA A 65 3.18 -1.35 23.84
N LYS A 66 2.55 -0.61 22.92
CA LYS A 66 1.57 -1.12 21.94
C LYS A 66 2.16 -1.35 20.55
N GLY A 67 3.44 -1.07 20.33
CA GLY A 67 4.07 -1.21 19.02
C GLY A 67 3.73 -0.08 18.04
N CYS A 68 3.20 1.04 18.53
CA CYS A 68 2.73 2.15 17.69
C CYS A 68 3.86 2.94 17.01
N GLN A 69 5.12 2.73 17.41
CA GLN A 69 6.30 3.24 16.72
C GLN A 69 6.46 2.63 15.32
N ASN A 70 5.84 1.49 15.04
CA ASN A 70 5.89 0.81 13.75
C ASN A 70 4.61 1.02 12.92
N VAL A 71 3.65 1.82 13.38
CA VAL A 71 2.37 2.03 12.71
C VAL A 71 2.35 3.42 12.07
N LEU A 72 2.13 3.49 10.76
CA LEU A 72 1.94 4.75 10.03
C LEU A 72 0.73 5.51 10.61
N ARG A 73 0.95 6.76 11.02
CA ARG A 73 -0.06 7.60 11.68
C ARG A 73 -1.16 8.04 10.72
N SER A 74 -0.76 8.60 9.58
CA SER A 74 -1.70 9.15 8.61
C SER A 74 -1.19 9.00 7.17
N ALA A 75 -2.13 8.73 6.26
CA ALA A 75 -1.88 8.79 4.83
C ALA A 75 -1.53 10.22 4.36
N THR A 76 -2.03 11.25 5.03
CA THR A 76 -1.72 12.66 4.71
C THR A 76 -0.29 13.05 5.08
N GLU A 77 0.34 12.27 5.94
CA GLU A 77 1.72 12.47 6.41
C GLU A 77 2.64 11.39 5.85
N THR A 78 2.16 10.64 4.86
CA THR A 78 2.91 9.62 4.15
C THR A 78 3.04 10.03 2.69
N ASN A 79 4.27 10.17 2.23
CA ASN A 79 4.60 10.64 0.88
C ASN A 79 5.27 9.52 0.09
N PHE A 80 5.02 9.47 -1.22
CA PHE A 80 5.87 8.69 -2.10
C PHE A 80 7.23 9.37 -2.27
N ILE A 81 8.31 8.63 -2.01
CA ILE A 81 9.67 9.02 -2.38
C ILE A 81 9.84 8.82 -3.89
N HIS A 82 9.43 7.65 -4.38
CA HIS A 82 9.38 7.31 -5.81
C HIS A 82 8.31 6.25 -6.05
N ALA A 83 7.80 6.18 -7.27
CA ALA A 83 6.82 5.19 -7.72
C ALA A 83 7.00 4.91 -9.22
N GLU A 84 7.40 3.70 -9.55
CA GLU A 84 7.71 3.25 -10.91
C GLU A 84 6.75 2.15 -11.35
N VAL A 85 6.40 2.16 -12.64
CA VAL A 85 5.48 1.19 -13.21
C VAL A 85 6.29 0.13 -13.93
N TYR A 86 6.11 -1.13 -13.54
CA TYR A 86 6.75 -2.28 -14.15
C TYR A 86 5.69 -3.12 -14.86
N ARG A 87 6.03 -3.60 -16.05
CA ARG A 87 5.11 -4.35 -16.93
C ARG A 87 5.80 -5.62 -17.43
N HIS A 88 6.06 -6.54 -16.51
CA HIS A 88 6.66 -7.84 -16.83
C HIS A 88 5.56 -8.89 -17.01
N THR A 89 5.59 -9.95 -16.20
CA THR A 89 4.56 -11.00 -16.14
C THR A 89 3.21 -10.47 -15.65
N MET A 90 3.21 -9.38 -14.86
CA MET A 90 2.05 -8.59 -14.48
C MET A 90 2.42 -7.11 -14.42
N THR A 91 1.42 -6.23 -14.45
CA THR A 91 1.65 -4.80 -14.22
C THR A 91 1.65 -4.53 -12.72
N VAL A 92 2.70 -3.89 -12.21
CA VAL A 92 2.77 -3.44 -10.82
C VAL A 92 3.28 -2.01 -10.72
N VAL A 93 2.97 -1.34 -9.61
CA VAL A 93 3.65 -0.11 -9.22
C VAL A 93 4.50 -0.40 -8.00
N CYS A 94 5.81 -0.21 -8.12
CA CYS A 94 6.75 -0.39 -7.02
C CYS A 94 7.38 0.93 -6.64
N GLY A 95 7.79 1.06 -5.39
CA GLY A 95 8.51 2.24 -4.96
C GLY A 95 8.74 2.28 -3.47
N ALA A 96 8.91 3.49 -2.95
CA ALA A 96 9.09 3.73 -1.53
C ALA A 96 8.24 4.89 -1.05
N ILE A 97 7.84 4.80 0.21
CA ILE A 97 7.16 5.84 0.98
C ILE A 97 8.04 6.29 2.13
N ASP A 98 7.78 7.51 2.60
CA ASP A 98 8.22 7.99 3.90
C ASP A 98 7.02 8.59 4.64
N GLY A 99 6.85 8.22 5.90
CA GLY A 99 5.75 8.70 6.72
C GLY A 99 6.08 8.68 8.21
N LYS A 100 5.20 9.24 9.02
CA LYS A 100 5.41 9.33 10.47
C LYS A 100 4.67 8.23 11.23
N SER A 101 5.32 7.68 12.26
CA SER A 101 4.68 6.83 13.26
C SER A 101 3.85 7.65 14.25
N PHE A 102 3.12 6.96 15.13
CA PHE A 102 2.45 7.61 16.26
C PHE A 102 3.41 8.13 17.33
N THR A 103 4.68 7.70 17.35
CA THR A 103 5.71 8.23 18.25
C THR A 103 6.51 9.37 17.63
N GLY A 104 6.18 9.78 16.39
CA GLY A 104 6.87 10.83 15.65
C GLY A 104 8.12 10.36 14.89
N THR A 105 8.42 9.05 14.93
CA THR A 105 9.54 8.44 14.22
C THR A 105 9.24 8.35 12.72
N ASP A 106 10.23 8.60 11.88
CA ASP A 106 10.12 8.35 10.43
C ASP A 106 10.07 6.84 10.13
N LEU A 107 9.20 6.47 9.20
CA LEU A 107 8.92 5.10 8.79
C LEU A 107 9.05 4.97 7.27
N PRO A 108 10.29 4.90 6.74
CA PRO A 108 10.50 4.61 5.34
C PRO A 108 10.11 3.15 5.05
N ARG A 109 9.34 2.92 3.97
CA ARG A 109 8.97 1.56 3.54
C ARG A 109 8.94 1.43 2.05
N ARG A 110 9.33 0.26 1.54
CA ARG A 110 9.03 -0.11 0.16
C ARG A 110 7.58 -0.58 0.04
N PHE A 111 7.04 -0.50 -1.17
CA PHE A 111 5.71 -1.02 -1.48
C PHE A 111 5.67 -1.72 -2.85
N ILE A 112 4.70 -2.62 -2.99
CA ILE A 112 4.27 -3.19 -4.26
C ILE A 112 2.76 -3.00 -4.35
N TYR A 113 2.29 -2.42 -5.43
CA TYR A 113 0.87 -2.33 -5.77
C TYR A 113 0.55 -3.16 -7.01
N SER A 114 -0.41 -4.08 -6.87
CA SER A 114 -0.98 -4.83 -7.99
C SER A 114 -2.34 -4.23 -8.37
N PRO A 115 -2.50 -3.65 -9.58
CA PRO A 115 -3.77 -3.13 -10.08
C PRO A 115 -4.81 -4.22 -10.30
N GLU A 116 -4.37 -5.43 -10.67
CA GLU A 116 -5.23 -6.59 -10.90
C GLU A 116 -5.87 -7.06 -9.60
N GLU A 117 -5.07 -7.16 -8.53
CA GLU A 117 -5.55 -7.55 -7.19
C GLU A 117 -6.16 -6.38 -6.42
N LYS A 118 -5.95 -5.14 -6.89
CA LYS A 118 -6.28 -3.89 -6.19
C LYS A 118 -5.71 -3.88 -4.76
N ALA A 119 -4.51 -4.43 -4.60
CA ALA A 119 -3.87 -4.63 -3.31
C ALA A 119 -2.50 -3.94 -3.29
N LEU A 120 -2.21 -3.24 -2.19
CA LEU A 120 -0.91 -2.66 -1.91
C LEU A 120 -0.32 -3.33 -0.67
N VAL A 121 0.87 -3.88 -0.84
CA VAL A 121 1.66 -4.50 0.22
C VAL A 121 2.80 -3.56 0.57
N LEU A 122 2.89 -3.22 1.86
CA LEU A 122 4.03 -2.52 2.42
C LEU A 122 5.07 -3.54 2.89
N GLU A 123 6.34 -3.17 2.79
CA GLU A 123 7.41 -3.96 3.36
C GLU A 123 7.16 -4.20 4.86
N PRO A 124 7.17 -5.47 5.31
CA PRO A 124 7.02 -5.81 6.72
C PRO A 124 8.34 -5.52 7.44
N MET A 125 8.32 -4.61 8.42
CA MET A 125 9.49 -4.22 9.20
C MET A 125 9.41 -4.69 10.65
N SER A 126 8.22 -5.10 11.09
CA SER A 126 7.93 -5.45 12.46
C SER A 126 6.83 -6.51 12.57
N GLU A 127 6.74 -7.13 13.74
CA GLU A 127 5.65 -8.07 14.06
C GLU A 127 4.25 -7.40 14.02
N GLN A 128 4.19 -6.06 14.17
CA GLN A 128 2.96 -5.27 14.05
C GLN A 128 2.45 -5.14 12.62
N ASP A 129 3.28 -5.44 11.62
CA ASP A 129 2.91 -5.39 10.21
C ASP A 129 2.17 -6.65 9.76
N LYS A 130 2.18 -7.70 10.58
CA LYS A 130 1.49 -8.96 10.28
C LYS A 130 -0.01 -8.71 10.23
N THR A 131 -0.59 -8.96 9.06
CA THR A 131 -2.04 -9.01 8.92
C THR A 131 -2.60 -10.33 9.48
N ARG A 132 -3.93 -10.39 9.68
CA ARG A 132 -4.63 -11.60 10.18
C ARG A 132 -4.37 -12.87 9.35
N PHE A 133 -3.98 -12.72 8.09
CA PHE A 133 -3.72 -13.83 7.17
C PHE A 133 -2.24 -14.27 7.17
N GLU A 134 -1.36 -13.46 7.74
CA GLU A 134 0.08 -13.66 7.79
C GLU A 134 0.56 -14.18 9.16
N GLY A 135 -0.35 -14.33 10.13
CA GLY A 135 -0.04 -14.77 11.50
C GLY A 135 0.57 -16.18 11.62
N ARG A 136 0.72 -16.91 10.52
CA ARG A 136 1.43 -18.21 10.46
C ARG A 136 2.88 -18.09 10.01
N LYS A 137 3.30 -16.91 9.56
CA LYS A 137 4.67 -16.65 9.08
C LYS A 137 5.45 -15.86 10.12
N THR A 138 6.75 -16.11 10.22
CA THR A 138 7.66 -15.24 10.96
C THR A 138 7.83 -13.91 10.22
N LEU A 139 8.27 -12.85 10.90
CA LEU A 139 8.60 -11.59 10.21
C LEU A 139 9.62 -11.83 9.09
N GLN A 140 10.65 -12.64 9.35
CA GLN A 140 11.66 -12.99 8.35
C GLN A 140 11.02 -13.62 7.10
N GLN A 141 10.09 -14.56 7.25
CA GLN A 141 9.42 -15.17 6.11
C GLN A 141 8.61 -14.16 5.29
N LEU A 142 7.97 -13.19 5.94
CA LEU A 142 7.25 -12.13 5.24
C LEU A 142 8.19 -11.19 4.49
N GLN A 143 9.34 -10.87 5.09
CA GLN A 143 10.39 -10.08 4.44
C GLN A 143 10.98 -10.82 3.25
N ASP A 144 11.27 -12.12 3.38
CA ASP A 144 11.77 -12.95 2.29
C ASP A 144 10.75 -13.03 1.15
N ASP A 145 9.46 -13.18 1.47
CA ASP A 145 8.38 -13.20 0.48
C ASP A 145 8.28 -11.86 -0.28
N PHE A 146 8.27 -10.75 0.46
CA PHE A 146 8.25 -9.41 -0.12
C PHE A 146 9.47 -9.17 -1.03
N ASN A 147 10.66 -9.56 -0.58
CA ASN A 147 11.90 -9.42 -1.35
C ASN A 147 11.87 -10.24 -2.64
N ARG A 148 11.35 -11.47 -2.59
CA ARG A 148 11.17 -12.28 -3.80
C ARG A 148 10.18 -11.63 -4.77
N GLN A 149 9.07 -11.08 -4.28
CA GLN A 149 8.10 -10.35 -5.12
C GLN A 149 8.71 -9.08 -5.73
N GLN A 150 9.49 -8.32 -4.96
CA GLN A 150 10.24 -7.16 -5.46
C GLN A 150 11.18 -7.55 -6.60
N GLN A 151 11.98 -8.61 -6.43
CA GLN A 151 12.89 -9.10 -7.47
C GLN A 151 12.15 -9.60 -8.71
N GLN A 152 10.99 -10.22 -8.54
CA GLN A 152 10.23 -10.80 -9.63
C GLN A 152 9.46 -9.76 -10.44
N TYR A 153 8.95 -8.71 -9.80
CA TYR A 153 7.99 -7.78 -10.41
C TYR A 153 8.49 -6.35 -10.55
N CYS A 154 9.55 -5.95 -9.84
CA CYS A 154 10.05 -4.57 -9.81
C CYS A 154 11.47 -4.42 -10.40
N GLN A 155 11.89 -5.37 -11.24
CA GLN A 155 13.18 -5.42 -11.94
C GLN A 155 12.98 -5.98 -13.35
#